data_AF-A0A2N2AAY1-F1
#
_entry.id   AF-A0A2N2AAY1-F1
#
_cell.length_a   1.000
_cell.length_b   1.000
_cell.length_c   1.000
_cell.angle_alpha   90.00
_cell.angle_beta   90.00
_cell.angle_gamma   90.00
#
_symmetry.space_group_name_H-M   'P 1'
#
loop_
_entity.id
_entity.type
_entity.pdbx_description
1 polymer ?
#
loop_
_entity_poly.entity_id
_entity_poly.type
_entity_poly.pdbx_seq_one_letter_code
_entity_poly.pdbx_strand_id
1 'polypeptide(L)'
;MLDEAMHFDWLPFDDWWNQTVFIDDQKRILSRKQLVLTAANQDGGAHVDPSLDETYANLSRNNSLKWVAVENGNEYSIPKPERAAIRQITHEVLRTLKPDYRMKPQYEADIIIGGAMIVKGSKAPEVPRPKKIERNEQCPCGSGKKYKKCHGKP
;
A
#
# COMPACT_ATOMS: atom_id res chain seq x y z
N MET A 1 14.65 -3.72 -10.23
CA MET A 1 13.93 -3.97 -8.94
C MET A 1 13.82 -2.67 -8.13
N LEU A 2 12.84 -2.51 -7.22
CA LEU A 2 12.64 -1.28 -6.39
C LEU A 2 13.85 -0.89 -5.50
N ASP A 3 14.87 -1.74 -5.46
CA ASP A 3 16.11 -1.54 -4.71
C ASP A 3 17.30 -1.07 -5.58
N GLU A 4 17.12 -0.84 -6.89
CA GLU A 4 18.17 -0.39 -7.84
C GLU A 4 18.22 1.14 -7.99
N ALA A 5 18.10 1.89 -6.90
CA ALA A 5 18.38 3.33 -6.93
C ALA A 5 19.86 3.57 -6.62
N MET A 6 20.56 4.31 -7.49
CA MET A 6 21.99 4.62 -7.35
C MET A 6 22.32 5.61 -6.21
N HIS A 7 21.32 6.20 -5.55
CA HIS A 7 21.51 7.12 -4.43
C HIS A 7 20.36 7.04 -3.43
N PHE A 8 20.69 7.01 -2.14
CA PHE A 8 19.73 7.08 -1.03
C PHE A 8 20.02 8.36 -0.24
N ASP A 9 19.25 9.41 -0.50
CA ASP A 9 19.28 10.60 0.32
C ASP A 9 18.34 10.42 1.50
N TRP A 10 18.88 10.55 2.71
CA TRP A 10 18.07 10.62 3.92
C TRP A 10 17.37 11.97 3.96
N LEU A 11 16.05 11.95 4.03
CA LEU A 11 15.23 13.14 4.10
C LEU A 11 14.64 13.30 5.50
N PRO A 12 14.50 14.54 6.00
CA PRO A 12 13.67 14.81 7.16
C PRO A 12 12.27 14.24 6.95
N PHE A 13 11.67 13.71 8.03
CA PHE A 13 10.36 13.07 7.96
C PHE A 13 9.31 14.00 7.36
N ASP A 14 9.28 15.27 7.76
CA ASP A 14 8.26 16.21 7.29
C ASP A 14 8.38 16.48 5.79
N ASP A 15 9.61 16.66 5.28
CA ASP A 15 9.86 16.83 3.85
C ASP A 15 9.42 15.59 3.07
N TRP A 16 9.86 14.39 3.51
CA TRP A 16 9.47 13.12 2.91
C TRP A 16 7.94 12.91 2.94
N TRP A 17 7.31 13.23 4.06
CA TRP A 17 5.88 13.01 4.28
C TRP A 17 4.99 13.93 3.44
N ASN A 18 5.45 15.16 3.20
CA ASN A 18 4.73 16.14 2.38
C ASN A 18 5.09 16.10 0.88
N GLN A 19 6.05 15.28 0.43
CA GLN A 19 6.34 15.23 -1.01
C GLN A 19 5.12 14.75 -1.81
N THR A 20 4.99 15.35 -2.99
CA THR A 20 3.98 15.01 -3.98
C THR A 20 4.27 13.63 -4.57
N VAL A 21 3.24 12.78 -4.60
CA VAL A 21 3.28 11.46 -5.24
C VAL A 21 2.55 11.50 -6.58
N PHE A 22 1.39 12.15 -6.61
CA PHE A 22 0.58 12.27 -7.82
C PHE A 22 0.18 13.72 -8.07
N ILE A 23 0.14 14.06 -9.36
CA ILE A 23 -0.51 15.25 -9.90
C ILE A 23 -1.47 14.73 -10.96
N ASP A 24 -2.76 14.99 -10.80
CA ASP A 24 -3.75 14.52 -11.77
C ASP A 24 -3.90 15.47 -12.97
N ASP A 25 -4.79 15.10 -13.90
CA ASP A 25 -5.06 15.87 -15.11
C ASP A 25 -5.64 17.28 -14.82
N GLN A 26 -6.29 17.45 -13.67
CA GLN A 26 -6.81 18.73 -13.17
C GLN A 26 -5.80 19.50 -12.30
N LYS A 27 -4.53 19.06 -12.27
CA LYS A 27 -3.45 19.65 -11.44
C LYS A 27 -3.68 19.56 -9.94
N ARG A 28 -4.58 18.67 -9.49
CA ARG A 28 -4.73 18.37 -8.07
C ARG A 28 -3.54 17.54 -7.59
N ILE A 29 -3.05 17.88 -6.41
CA ILE A 29 -1.84 17.30 -5.83
C ILE A 29 -2.23 16.32 -4.74
N LEU A 30 -1.62 15.14 -4.75
CA LEU A 30 -1.68 14.19 -3.64
C LEU A 30 -0.27 13.91 -3.13
N SER A 31 -0.02 14.30 -1.89
CA SER A 31 1.20 13.96 -1.16
C SER A 31 1.15 12.56 -0.54
N ARG A 32 2.30 12.07 -0.05
CA ARG A 32 2.36 10.80 0.72
C ARG A 32 1.39 10.84 1.91
N LYS A 33 1.41 11.96 2.65
CA LYS A 33 0.50 12.23 3.77
C LYS A 33 -0.97 12.09 3.39
N GLN A 34 -1.40 12.81 2.36
CA GLN A 34 -2.81 12.79 1.93
C GLN A 34 -3.21 11.39 1.49
N LEU A 35 -2.37 10.73 0.70
CA LEU A 35 -2.66 9.40 0.19
C LEU A 35 -2.87 8.38 1.31
N VAL A 36 -1.96 8.36 2.30
CA VAL A 36 -2.03 7.40 3.41
C VAL A 36 -3.15 7.74 4.38
N LEU A 37 -3.32 9.01 4.76
CA LEU A 37 -4.35 9.41 5.72
C LEU A 37 -5.76 9.24 5.15
N THR A 38 -5.98 9.59 3.87
CA THR A 38 -7.28 9.37 3.23
C THR A 38 -7.60 7.88 3.11
N ALA A 39 -6.63 7.06 2.69
CA ALA A 39 -6.81 5.61 2.62
C ALA A 39 -7.14 5.00 3.99
N ALA A 40 -6.46 5.44 5.05
CA ALA A 40 -6.66 4.91 6.40
C ALA A 40 -7.98 5.37 7.04
N ASN A 41 -8.34 6.65 6.86
CA ASN A 41 -9.45 7.27 7.60
C ASN A 41 -10.78 7.26 6.84
N GLN A 42 -10.76 7.20 5.51
CA GLN A 42 -11.97 7.40 4.68
C GLN A 42 -12.27 6.23 3.75
N ASP A 43 -11.24 5.53 3.26
CA ASP A 43 -11.36 4.37 2.34
C ASP A 43 -10.97 3.03 3.02
N GLY A 44 -10.89 3.06 4.37
CA GLY A 44 -10.32 2.01 5.21
C GLY A 44 -11.33 1.00 5.78
N GLY A 45 -11.87 0.12 4.94
CA GLY A 45 -12.51 -1.13 5.38
C GLY A 45 -14.01 -1.07 5.66
N ALA A 46 -14.48 -1.67 6.76
CA ALA A 46 -15.89 -2.03 7.01
C ALA A 46 -16.90 -0.87 6.94
N HIS A 47 -16.42 0.37 7.02
CA HIS A 47 -17.18 1.57 6.73
C HIS A 47 -16.34 2.50 5.85
N VAL A 48 -16.90 2.90 4.72
CA VAL A 48 -16.40 4.01 3.89
C VAL A 48 -17.01 5.28 4.46
N ASP A 49 -16.19 6.31 4.69
CA ASP A 49 -16.70 7.62 5.09
C ASP A 49 -17.56 8.19 3.94
N PRO A 50 -18.80 8.68 4.19
CA PRO A 50 -19.61 9.32 3.17
C PRO A 50 -18.91 10.51 2.48
N SER A 51 -17.94 11.13 3.16
CA SER A 51 -17.13 12.26 2.73
C SER A 51 -15.72 11.86 2.29
N LEU A 52 -15.62 10.88 1.39
CA LEU A 52 -14.34 10.55 0.77
C LEU A 52 -13.80 11.76 -0.02
N ASP A 53 -12.54 12.11 0.23
CA ASP A 53 -11.83 13.17 -0.47
C ASP A 53 -11.91 12.96 -1.99
N GLU A 54 -12.36 14.01 -2.70
CA GLU A 54 -12.66 13.93 -4.13
C GLU A 54 -11.41 13.65 -4.97
N THR A 55 -10.26 14.19 -4.58
CA THR A 55 -9.00 13.99 -5.31
C THR A 55 -8.58 12.53 -5.21
N TYR A 56 -8.64 11.96 -4.00
CA TYR A 56 -8.36 10.54 -3.78
C TYR A 56 -9.40 9.63 -4.46
N ALA A 57 -10.69 9.97 -4.41
CA ALA A 57 -11.74 9.21 -5.08
C ALA A 57 -11.52 9.17 -6.59
N ASN A 58 -11.16 10.31 -7.18
CA ASN A 58 -10.88 10.41 -8.61
C ASN A 58 -9.64 9.61 -9.03
N LEU A 59 -8.59 9.60 -8.20
CA LEU A 59 -7.41 8.75 -8.40
C LEU A 59 -7.77 7.26 -8.32
N SER A 60 -8.47 6.84 -7.25
CA SER A 60 -8.69 5.43 -6.91
C SER A 60 -9.82 4.75 -7.70
N ARG A 61 -10.76 5.53 -8.25
CA ARG A 61 -11.97 5.02 -8.90
C ARG A 61 -12.15 5.52 -10.33
N ASN A 62 -11.67 6.72 -10.67
CA ASN A 62 -12.02 7.39 -11.94
C ASN A 62 -10.83 7.62 -12.89
N ASN A 63 -9.68 6.98 -12.65
CA ASN A 63 -8.47 7.10 -13.47
C ASN A 63 -8.09 8.58 -13.78
N SER A 64 -8.08 9.46 -12.78
CA SER A 64 -7.77 10.88 -12.98
C SER A 64 -6.36 11.16 -13.50
N LEU A 65 -5.46 10.17 -13.46
CA LEU A 65 -4.14 10.26 -14.10
C LEU A 65 -4.22 10.21 -15.63
N LYS A 66 -5.33 9.70 -16.19
CA LYS A 66 -5.51 9.41 -17.63
C LYS A 66 -4.43 8.50 -18.21
N TRP A 67 -3.73 7.76 -17.37
CA TRP A 67 -2.71 6.81 -17.81
C TRP A 67 -3.42 5.53 -18.25
N VAL A 68 -3.07 5.09 -19.46
CA VAL A 68 -3.55 3.84 -20.05
C VAL A 68 -2.35 3.02 -20.53
N ALA A 69 -2.42 1.71 -20.31
CA ALA A 69 -1.55 0.74 -20.92
C ALA A 69 -2.23 0.21 -22.19
N VAL A 70 -1.47 0.09 -23.28
CA VAL A 70 -1.98 -0.47 -24.54
C VAL A 70 -1.40 -1.86 -24.70
N GLU A 71 -2.26 -2.88 -24.77
CA GLU A 71 -1.87 -4.26 -25.02
C GLU A 71 -2.76 -4.85 -26.12
N ASN A 72 -2.14 -5.34 -27.20
CA ASN A 72 -2.83 -5.89 -28.37
C ASN A 72 -3.93 -4.97 -28.97
N GLY A 73 -3.73 -3.65 -28.92
CA GLY A 73 -4.67 -2.66 -29.41
C GLY A 73 -5.82 -2.32 -28.46
N ASN A 74 -5.88 -2.95 -27.29
CA ASN A 74 -6.83 -2.61 -26.24
C ASN A 74 -6.18 -1.67 -25.22
N GLU A 75 -6.95 -0.67 -24.77
CA GLU A 75 -6.53 0.25 -23.72
C GLU A 75 -7.03 -0.20 -22.35
N TYR A 76 -6.12 -0.23 -21.38
CA TYR A 76 -6.40 -0.60 -20.00
C TYR A 76 -5.98 0.53 -19.07
N SER A 77 -6.86 0.94 -18.16
CA SER A 77 -6.49 1.86 -17.09
C SER A 77 -5.52 1.18 -16.12
N ILE A 78 -4.51 1.90 -15.65
CA ILE A 78 -3.59 1.37 -14.64
C ILE A 78 -4.40 1.08 -13.36
N PRO A 79 -4.42 -0.17 -12.87
CA PRO A 79 -5.26 -0.53 -11.74
C PRO A 79 -4.66 -0.02 -10.43
N LYS A 80 -5.49 0.66 -9.65
CA LYS A 80 -5.24 0.99 -8.24
C LYS A 80 -3.87 1.65 -7.96
N PRO A 81 -3.53 2.75 -8.67
CA PRO A 81 -2.25 3.44 -8.49
C PRO A 81 -2.03 3.92 -7.05
N GLU A 82 -3.10 4.27 -6.33
CA GLU A 82 -3.06 4.65 -4.92
C GLU A 82 -2.51 3.54 -4.03
N ARG A 83 -2.88 2.28 -4.29
CA ARG A 83 -2.43 1.12 -3.49
C ARG A 83 -0.98 0.79 -3.80
N ALA A 84 -0.57 0.89 -5.06
CA ALA A 84 0.81 0.70 -5.46
C ALA A 84 1.72 1.73 -4.79
N ALA A 85 1.32 3.01 -4.76
CA ALA A 85 2.05 4.06 -4.07
C ALA A 85 2.09 3.85 -2.54
N ILE A 86 0.97 3.48 -1.90
CA ILE A 86 0.97 3.18 -0.44
C ILE A 86 1.92 2.03 -0.13
N ARG A 87 1.96 0.99 -0.96
CA ARG A 87 2.93 -0.10 -0.82
C ARG A 87 4.38 0.40 -0.95
N GLN A 88 4.65 1.30 -1.89
CA GLN A 88 5.97 1.91 -2.06
C GLN A 88 6.37 2.76 -0.85
N ILE A 89 5.46 3.60 -0.34
CA ILE A 89 5.66 4.39 0.89
C ILE A 89 5.94 3.45 2.08
N THR A 90 5.24 2.33 2.17
CA THR A 90 5.45 1.32 3.22
C THR A 90 6.83 0.68 3.10
N HIS A 91 7.29 0.37 1.89
CA HIS A 91 8.64 -0.14 1.63
C HIS A 91 9.71 0.84 2.12
N GLU A 92 9.54 2.13 1.81
CA GLU A 92 10.45 3.20 2.26
C GLU A 92 10.52 3.25 3.80
N VAL A 93 9.38 3.23 4.50
CA VAL A 93 9.33 3.19 5.98
C VAL A 93 9.98 1.92 6.54
N LEU A 94 9.73 0.76 5.95
CA LEU A 94 10.32 -0.49 6.43
C LEU A 94 11.85 -0.49 6.30
N ARG A 95 12.41 0.12 5.26
CA ARG A 95 13.87 0.28 5.13
C ARG A 95 14.46 1.24 6.16
N THR A 96 13.72 2.25 6.62
CA THR A 96 14.23 3.13 7.69
C THR A 96 14.20 2.44 9.06
N LEU A 97 13.21 1.57 9.31
CA LEU A 97 13.07 0.85 10.58
C LEU A 97 13.90 -0.43 10.66
N LYS A 98 14.17 -1.08 9.53
CA LYS A 98 14.90 -2.35 9.43
C LYS A 98 15.96 -2.25 8.33
N PRO A 99 17.23 -2.03 8.68
CA PRO A 99 18.31 -1.89 7.70
C PRO A 99 18.43 -3.07 6.73
N ASP A 100 18.12 -4.29 7.19
CA ASP A 100 18.19 -5.51 6.39
C ASP A 100 16.89 -5.83 5.62
N TYR A 101 15.88 -4.96 5.69
CA TYR A 101 14.63 -5.18 4.95
C TYR A 101 14.88 -5.04 3.45
N ARG A 102 14.58 -6.11 2.72
CA ARG A 102 14.60 -6.18 1.25
C ARG A 102 13.25 -6.67 0.77
N MET A 103 12.69 -5.99 -0.22
CA MET A 103 11.48 -6.51 -0.87
C MET A 103 11.92 -7.60 -1.85
N LYS A 104 11.68 -8.86 -1.48
CA LYS A 104 11.86 -9.99 -2.39
C LYS A 104 10.58 -10.14 -3.24
N PRO A 105 10.59 -9.85 -4.55
CA PRO A 105 9.44 -10.14 -5.39
C PRO A 105 9.19 -11.66 -5.38
N GLN A 106 8.03 -12.08 -4.89
CA GLN A 106 7.58 -13.47 -4.94
C GLN A 106 6.95 -13.74 -6.31
N TYR A 107 7.76 -13.71 -7.36
CA TYR A 107 7.36 -14.23 -8.66
C TYR A 107 8.44 -15.24 -9.07
N GLU A 108 8.21 -16.51 -8.74
CA GLU A 108 8.93 -17.61 -9.36
C GLU A 108 8.33 -17.76 -10.77
N ALA A 109 8.93 -17.10 -11.76
CA ALA A 109 8.59 -17.37 -13.15
C ALA A 109 9.28 -18.67 -13.54
N ASP A 110 8.51 -19.77 -13.61
CA ASP A 110 9.05 -21.09 -13.93
C ASP A 110 9.62 -21.12 -15.37
N ILE A 111 8.97 -20.40 -16.31
CA ILE A 111 9.33 -20.42 -17.73
C ILE A 111 9.07 -19.03 -18.37
N ILE A 112 10.05 -18.52 -19.12
CA ILE A 112 9.91 -17.35 -20.01
C ILE A 112 9.97 -17.86 -21.47
N ILE A 113 8.88 -17.73 -22.23
CA ILE A 113 8.84 -18.06 -23.67
C ILE A 113 8.36 -16.83 -24.44
N GLY A 114 9.17 -16.32 -25.37
CA GLY A 114 8.78 -15.26 -26.29
C GLY A 114 8.32 -13.96 -25.63
N GLY A 115 8.87 -13.61 -24.47
CA GLY A 115 8.47 -12.42 -23.70
C GLY A 115 7.23 -12.62 -22.81
N ALA A 116 6.56 -13.78 -22.88
CA ALA A 116 5.49 -14.14 -21.96
C ALA A 116 6.06 -14.87 -20.73
N MET A 117 5.68 -14.41 -19.53
CA MET A 117 6.01 -15.09 -18.27
C MET A 117 4.90 -16.07 -17.92
N ILE A 118 5.21 -17.37 -17.91
CA ILE A 118 4.32 -18.39 -17.34
C ILE A 118 4.73 -18.57 -15.88
N VAL A 119 3.93 -17.99 -14.99
CA VAL A 119 3.98 -18.27 -13.56
C VAL A 119 3.01 -19.40 -13.27
N LYS A 120 3.48 -20.52 -12.70
CA LYS A 120 2.57 -21.49 -12.08
C LYS A 120 1.85 -20.74 -10.97
N GLY A 121 0.55 -20.50 -11.16
CA GLY A 121 -0.30 -19.89 -10.15
C GLY A 121 -0.28 -20.74 -8.89
N SER A 122 0.66 -20.47 -7.99
CA SER A 122 0.53 -20.88 -6.61
C SER A 122 -0.70 -20.14 -6.11
N LYS A 123 -1.64 -20.87 -5.48
CA LYS A 123 -2.70 -20.23 -4.71
C LYS A 123 -2.03 -19.11 -3.90
N ALA A 124 -2.57 -17.89 -3.99
CA ALA A 124 -2.08 -16.78 -3.18
C ALA A 124 -1.82 -17.33 -1.77
N PRO A 125 -0.62 -17.13 -1.21
CA PRO A 125 -0.29 -17.68 0.10
C PRO A 125 -1.43 -17.31 1.03
N GLU A 126 -2.02 -18.29 1.72
CA GLU A 126 -3.06 -18.01 2.69
C GLU A 126 -2.44 -17.05 3.71
N VAL A 127 -2.79 -15.76 3.59
CA VAL A 127 -2.34 -14.76 4.54
C VAL A 127 -2.81 -15.28 5.89
N PRO A 128 -1.90 -15.55 6.85
CA PRO A 128 -2.30 -16.04 8.16
C PRO A 128 -3.33 -15.06 8.68
N ARG A 129 -4.58 -15.52 8.84
CA ARG A 129 -5.62 -14.68 9.41
C ARG A 129 -5.07 -14.23 10.77
N PRO A 130 -5.02 -12.90 11.03
CA PRO A 130 -4.51 -12.43 12.31
C PRO A 130 -5.27 -13.17 13.40
N LYS A 131 -4.54 -13.87 14.28
CA LYS A 131 -5.17 -14.66 15.34
C LYS A 131 -6.07 -13.72 16.12
N LYS A 132 -7.37 -13.99 16.10
CA LYS A 132 -8.34 -13.19 16.84
C LYS A 132 -7.97 -13.31 18.32
N ILE A 133 -7.56 -12.19 18.92
CA ILE A 133 -7.22 -12.16 20.34
C ILE A 133 -8.51 -12.33 21.13
N GLU A 134 -8.55 -13.36 21.96
CA GLU A 134 -9.73 -13.65 22.77
C GLU A 134 -9.87 -12.63 23.91
N ARG A 135 -11.11 -12.29 24.31
CA ARG A 135 -11.38 -11.26 25.33
C ARG A 135 -10.60 -11.47 26.64
N ASN A 136 -10.36 -12.73 26.98
CA ASN A 136 -9.72 -13.14 28.23
C ASN A 136 -8.21 -13.45 28.08
N GLU A 137 -7.65 -13.46 26.87
CA GLU A 137 -6.21 -13.67 26.64
C GLU A 137 -5.36 -12.51 27.20
N GLN A 138 -4.07 -12.77 27.43
CA GLN A 138 -3.10 -11.75 27.83
C GLN A 138 -3.05 -10.65 26.76
N CYS A 139 -3.06 -9.38 27.16
CA CYS A 139 -2.97 -8.30 26.20
C CYS A 139 -1.59 -8.28 25.52
N PRO A 140 -1.52 -8.17 24.17
CA PRO A 140 -0.24 -8.24 23.45
C PRO A 140 0.69 -7.03 23.69
N CYS A 141 0.22 -5.98 24.38
CA CYS A 141 1.05 -4.83 24.75
C CYS A 141 2.01 -5.09 25.93
N GLY A 142 2.00 -6.30 26.51
CA GLY A 142 2.89 -6.66 27.63
C GLY A 142 2.45 -6.15 29.00
N SER A 143 1.25 -5.56 29.13
CA SER A 143 0.78 -4.95 30.39
C SER A 143 0.45 -5.91 31.54
N GLY A 144 0.56 -7.23 31.32
CA GLY A 144 0.15 -8.23 32.31
C GLY A 144 -1.38 -8.41 32.47
N LYS A 145 -2.19 -7.55 31.84
CA LYS A 145 -3.65 -7.53 31.99
C LYS A 145 -4.33 -8.37 30.89
N LYS A 146 -5.52 -8.92 31.19
CA LYS A 146 -6.40 -9.54 30.17
C LYS A 146 -6.82 -8.50 29.13
N TYR A 147 -6.97 -8.91 27.86
CA TYR A 147 -7.30 -8.03 26.73
C TYR A 147 -8.52 -7.14 27.02
N LYS A 148 -9.62 -7.70 27.54
CA LYS A 148 -10.84 -6.95 27.94
C LYS A 148 -10.63 -5.86 28.99
N LYS A 149 -9.54 -5.92 29.77
CA LYS A 149 -9.20 -4.94 30.81
C LYS A 149 -8.11 -3.95 30.35
N CYS A 150 -7.68 -4.03 29.09
CA CYS A 150 -6.64 -3.20 28.50
C CYS A 150 -7.14 -2.62 27.17
N HIS A 151 -6.63 -3.10 26.02
CA HIS A 151 -7.00 -2.59 24.69
C HIS A 151 -8.38 -3.06 24.19
N GLY A 152 -8.99 -4.06 24.84
CA GLY A 152 -10.34 -4.55 24.55
C GLY A 152 -11.42 -3.98 25.47
N LYS A 153 -11.17 -2.83 26.13
CA LYS A 153 -12.21 -2.06 26.82
C LYS A 153 -13.18 -1.49 25.77
N PRO A 154 -14.49 -1.42 26.08
CA PRO A 154 -15.43 -0.71 25.23
C PRO A 154 -15.08 0.78 25.13
#